data_AF-A0A438BL94-F1
#
_entry.id   AF-A0A438BL94-F1
#
_cell.length_a   1.000
_cell.length_b   1.000
_cell.length_c   1.000
_cell.angle_alpha   90.00
_cell.angle_beta   90.00
_cell.angle_gamma   90.00
#
_symmetry.space_group_name_H-M   'P 1'
#
loop_
_entity.id
_entity.type
_entity.pdbx_description
1 polymer ?
#
loop_
_entity_poly.entity_id
_entity_poly.type
_entity_poly.pdbx_seq_one_letter_code
_entity_poly.pdbx_strand_id
1 'polypeptide(L)'
;MIETSRDWSEKLHFALWAYRTSFHTSTRATPYSLVYGMETVLSVEIEIGSLRVALEQQISEIEWAQSRYDQFRLLDERRLRATDHVQAYQRKMTCAFRKRVKPGNSKNMT
;
A
#
# COMPACT_ATOMS: atom_id res chain seq x y z
N MET A 1 5.77 -26.72 11.76
CA MET A 1 5.16 -25.74 12.70
C MET A 1 3.67 -25.78 12.45
N ILE A 2 2.87 -26.27 13.41
CA ILE A 2 1.42 -26.40 13.24
C ILE A 2 0.82 -25.03 13.50
N GLU A 3 0.33 -24.35 12.46
CA GLU A 3 -0.38 -23.08 12.64
C GLU A 3 -1.73 -23.36 13.28
N THR A 4 -1.91 -22.94 14.52
CA THR A 4 -3.21 -23.03 15.19
C THR A 4 -3.95 -21.71 15.04
N SER A 5 -5.27 -21.76 14.89
CA SER A 5 -6.16 -20.58 14.82
C SER A 5 -6.04 -19.65 16.04
N ARG A 6 -5.35 -20.06 17.10
CA ARG A 6 -5.23 -19.35 18.37
C ARG A 6 -4.13 -18.28 18.38
N ASP A 7 -3.20 -18.33 17.43
CA ASP A 7 -2.01 -17.47 17.39
C ASP A 7 -2.21 -16.21 16.52
N TRP A 8 -3.45 -15.93 16.11
CA TRP A 8 -3.75 -14.83 15.18
C TRP A 8 -3.39 -13.46 15.76
N SER A 9 -3.56 -13.27 17.07
CA SER A 9 -3.23 -12.02 17.75
C SER A 9 -1.73 -11.74 17.71
N GLU A 10 -0.92 -12.80 17.86
CA GLU A 10 0.53 -12.71 17.75
C GLU A 10 0.97 -12.43 16.31
N LYS A 11 0.27 -12.98 15.31
CA LYS A 11 0.60 -12.78 13.90
C LYS A 11 0.05 -11.48 13.30
N LEU A 12 -0.93 -10.85 13.94
CA LEU A 12 -1.63 -9.68 13.42
C LEU A 12 -0.67 -8.52 13.13
N HIS A 13 0.28 -8.25 14.02
CA HIS A 13 1.21 -7.14 13.83
C HIS A 13 2.11 -7.35 12.60
N PHE A 14 2.59 -8.58 12.37
CA PHE A 14 3.35 -8.94 11.17
C PHE A 14 2.50 -8.81 9.91
N ALA A 15 1.25 -9.27 9.93
CA ALA A 15 0.33 -9.15 8.80
C ALA A 15 0.03 -7.68 8.46
N LEU A 16 -0.21 -6.84 9.47
CA LEU A 16 -0.41 -5.41 9.30
C LEU A 16 0.85 -4.71 8.78
N TRP A 17 2.03 -5.10 9.27
CA TRP A 17 3.29 -4.58 8.77
C TRP A 17 3.46 -4.90 7.28
N ALA A 18 3.36 -6.18 6.91
CA ALA A 18 3.45 -6.61 5.52
C ALA A 18 2.43 -5.90 4.63
N TYR A 19 1.18 -5.75 5.08
CA TYR A 19 0.15 -5.01 4.35
C TYR A 19 0.55 -3.55 4.12
N ARG A 20 1.08 -2.86 5.13
CA ARG A 20 1.45 -1.44 5.02
C ARG A 20 2.67 -1.21 4.14
N THR A 21 3.63 -2.13 4.14
CA THR A 21 4.91 -1.96 3.44
C THR A 21 4.96 -2.63 2.07
N SER A 22 3.99 -3.49 1.75
CA SER A 22 3.91 -4.13 0.43
C SER A 22 3.28 -3.20 -0.61
N PHE A 23 3.67 -3.38 -1.87
CA PHE A 23 3.10 -2.65 -2.98
C PHE A 23 1.68 -3.13 -3.29
N HIS A 24 0.73 -2.21 -3.32
CA HIS A 24 -0.65 -2.51 -3.66
C HIS A 24 -0.94 -2.18 -5.12
N THR A 25 -1.34 -3.18 -5.91
CA THR A 25 -1.71 -2.96 -7.32
C THR A 25 -2.96 -2.09 -7.48
N SER A 26 -3.85 -2.06 -6.48
CA SER A 26 -5.09 -1.27 -6.48
C SER A 26 -4.86 0.23 -6.26
N THR A 27 -3.77 0.62 -5.60
CA THR A 27 -3.38 2.03 -5.36
C THR A 27 -2.11 2.43 -6.13
N ARG A 28 -1.36 1.45 -6.65
CA ARG A 28 -0.02 1.60 -7.24
C ARG A 28 1.00 2.26 -6.31
N ALA A 29 0.87 2.03 -5.01
CA ALA A 29 1.78 2.53 -3.98
C ALA A 29 1.74 1.59 -2.76
N THR A 30 2.69 1.73 -1.84
CA THR A 30 2.56 1.12 -0.52
C THR A 30 1.59 1.96 0.33
N PRO A 31 0.73 1.33 1.17
CA PRO A 31 -0.12 2.10 2.07
C PRO A 31 0.68 3.02 3.01
N TYR A 32 1.88 2.60 3.44
CA TYR A 32 2.76 3.39 4.28
C TYR A 32 3.17 4.71 3.60
N SER A 33 3.59 4.68 2.33
CA SER A 33 4.05 5.89 1.65
C SER A 33 2.94 6.88 1.35
N LEU A 34 1.69 6.42 1.19
CA LEU A 34 0.53 7.31 1.08
C LEU A 34 0.20 8.02 2.41
N VAL A 35 0.45 7.38 3.55
CA VAL A 35 0.20 7.99 4.87
C VAL A 35 1.32 8.94 5.25
N TYR A 36 2.57 8.47 5.20
CA TYR A 36 3.73 9.20 5.75
C TYR A 36 4.54 9.97 4.72
N GLY A 37 4.23 9.86 3.43
CA GLY A 37 4.91 10.60 2.36
C GLY A 37 6.14 9.94 1.77
N MET A 38 6.62 8.86 2.37
CA MET A 38 7.85 8.18 1.99
C MET A 38 7.76 6.68 2.21
N GLU A 39 8.57 5.91 1.50
CA GLU A 39 8.70 4.48 1.77
C GLU A 39 9.37 4.24 3.13
N THR A 40 8.92 3.21 3.83
CA THR A 40 9.56 2.80 5.09
C THR A 40 10.99 2.33 4.83
N VAL A 41 11.90 2.57 5.77
CA VAL A 41 13.22 1.92 5.80
C VAL A 41 13.07 0.72 6.73
N LEU A 42 13.22 -0.50 6.19
CA LEU A 42 13.04 -1.71 6.97
C LEU A 42 14.22 -1.92 7.94
N SER A 43 13.96 -2.53 9.09
CA SER A 43 15.04 -2.81 10.07
C SER A 43 16.19 -3.63 9.48
N VAL A 44 15.88 -4.58 8.58
CA VAL A 44 16.90 -5.37 7.86
C VAL A 44 17.76 -4.50 6.93
N GLU A 45 17.21 -3.43 6.35
CA GLU A 45 17.97 -2.48 5.53
C GLU A 45 18.95 -1.68 6.37
N ILE A 46 18.62 -1.41 7.64
CA ILE A 46 19.51 -0.72 8.58
C ILE A 46 20.61 -1.67 9.03
N GLU A 47 20.25 -2.90 9.41
CA GLU A 47 21.19 -3.90 9.91
C GLU A 47 22.23 -4.30 8.86
N ILE A 48 21.81 -4.47 7.61
CA ILE A 48 22.71 -4.81 6.49
C ILE A 48 23.45 -3.58 5.96
N GLY A 49 23.05 -2.36 6.35
CA GLY A 49 23.59 -1.13 5.77
C GLY A 49 23.28 -1.02 4.28
N SER A 50 22.01 -1.17 3.92
CA SER A 50 21.55 -1.14 2.53
C SER A 50 22.00 0.13 1.80
N LEU A 51 22.04 0.06 0.47
CA LEU A 51 22.46 1.16 -0.39
C LEU A 51 21.65 2.44 -0.15
N ARG A 52 20.35 2.30 0.15
CA ARG A 52 19.48 3.41 0.51
C ARG A 52 19.92 4.08 1.82
N VAL A 53 20.19 3.29 2.85
CA VAL A 53 20.66 3.80 4.16
C VAL A 53 22.04 4.44 4.03
N ALA A 54 22.96 3.81 3.29
CA ALA A 54 24.30 4.34 3.05
C ALA A 54 24.30 5.65 2.26
N LEU A 55 23.36 5.81 1.33
CA LEU A 55 23.19 7.06 0.58
C LEU A 55 22.59 8.15 1.47
N GLU A 56 21.55 7.84 2.26
CA GLU A 56 20.94 8.82 3.18
C GLU A 56 21.94 9.38 4.21
N GLN A 57 22.93 8.60 4.63
CA GLN A 57 23.98 9.06 5.57
C GLN A 57 25.00 10.04 4.95
N GLN A 58 25.11 10.10 3.62
CA GLN A 58 26.06 10.97 2.92
C GLN A 58 25.46 12.33 2.52
N ILE A 59 24.15 12.49 2.69
CA ILE A 59 23.43 13.72 2.31
C ILE A 59 23.59 14.76 3.42
N SER A 60 23.89 16.00 3.05
CA SER A 60 23.94 17.09 4.04
C SER A 60 22.55 17.38 4.61
N GLU A 61 22.47 17.91 5.83
CA GLU A 61 21.18 18.20 6.48
C GLU A 61 20.29 19.13 5.64
N ILE A 62 20.88 20.12 4.97
CA ILE A 62 20.18 21.07 4.11
C ILE A 62 19.58 20.37 2.88
N GLU A 63 20.37 19.53 2.20
CA GLU A 63 19.91 18.77 1.03
C GLU A 63 18.85 17.73 1.42
N TRP A 64 19.00 17.10 2.59
CA TRP A 64 18.02 16.17 3.13
C TRP A 64 16.68 16.87 3.39
N ALA A 65 16.71 18.02 4.06
CA ALA A 65 15.51 18.81 4.33
C ALA A 65 14.81 19.26 3.04
N GLN A 66 15.58 19.70 2.05
CA GLN A 66 15.04 20.08 0.73
C GLN A 66 14.39 18.89 0.02
N SER A 67 15.07 17.74 -0.02
CA SER A 67 14.54 16.50 -0.61
C SER A 67 13.24 16.07 0.07
N ARG A 68 13.17 16.16 1.42
CA ARG A 68 11.96 15.87 2.18
C ARG A 68 10.83 16.83 1.86
N TYR A 69 11.12 18.10 1.74
CA TYR A 69 10.12 19.10 1.36
C TYR A 69 9.54 18.82 -0.03
N ASP A 70 10.39 18.49 -1.00
CA ASP A 70 9.97 18.14 -2.36
C ASP A 70 9.12 16.86 -2.41
N GLN A 71 9.48 15.84 -1.65
CA GLN A 71 8.68 14.62 -1.52
C GLN A 71 7.30 14.91 -0.91
N PHE A 72 7.26 15.74 0.13
CA PHE A 72 6.03 16.12 0.81
C PHE A 72 5.11 16.95 -0.11
N ARG A 73 5.67 17.88 -0.88
CA ARG A 73 4.93 18.68 -1.88
C ARG A 73 4.20 17.80 -2.89
N LEU A 74 4.81 16.69 -3.30
CA LEU A 74 4.23 15.74 -4.25
C LEU A 74 3.27 14.72 -3.62
N LEU A 75 3.13 14.71 -2.29
CA LEU A 75 2.37 13.68 -1.58
C LEU A 75 0.87 13.73 -1.91
N ASP A 76 0.28 14.91 -1.92
CA ASP A 76 -1.16 15.05 -2.19
C ASP A 76 -1.50 14.63 -3.62
N GLU A 77 -0.63 14.89 -4.58
CA GLU A 77 -0.80 14.38 -5.94
C GLU A 77 -0.73 12.84 -5.99
N ARG A 78 0.20 12.23 -5.24
CA ARG A 78 0.29 10.75 -5.15
C ARG A 78 -0.99 10.16 -4.55
N ARG A 79 -1.54 10.80 -3.51
CA ARG A 79 -2.81 10.39 -2.88
C ARG A 79 -3.99 10.53 -3.84
N LEU A 80 -4.04 11.60 -4.61
CA LEU A 80 -5.07 11.81 -5.63
C LEU A 80 -4.99 10.70 -6.70
N ARG A 81 -3.80 10.46 -7.27
CA ARG A 81 -3.59 9.39 -8.26
C ARG A 81 -3.93 8.01 -7.71
N ALA A 82 -3.60 7.73 -6.44
CA ALA A 82 -3.98 6.48 -5.78
C ALA A 82 -5.50 6.33 -5.64
N THR A 83 -6.20 7.41 -5.32
CA THR A 83 -7.67 7.44 -5.22
C THR A 83 -8.31 7.15 -6.57
N ASP A 84 -7.84 7.81 -7.63
CA ASP A 84 -8.31 7.56 -9.00
C ASP A 84 -8.09 6.10 -9.40
N HIS A 85 -6.94 5.53 -9.03
CA HIS A 85 -6.64 4.14 -9.33
C HIS A 85 -7.57 3.17 -8.59
N VAL A 86 -7.83 3.42 -7.31
CA VAL A 86 -8.77 2.63 -6.51
C VAL A 86 -10.17 2.68 -7.11
N GLN A 87 -10.66 3.86 -7.50
CA GLN A 87 -11.97 4.00 -8.14
C GLN A 87 -12.02 3.22 -9.46
N ALA A 88 -10.99 3.34 -10.30
CA ALA A 88 -10.92 2.60 -11.56
C ALA A 88 -10.89 1.08 -11.33
N TYR A 89 -10.14 0.61 -10.32
CA TYR A 89 -10.07 -0.78 -9.93
C TYR A 89 -11.42 -1.32 -9.44
N GLN A 90 -12.10 -0.58 -8.56
CA GLN A 90 -13.43 -0.92 -8.05
C GLN A 90 -14.49 -0.99 -9.18
N ARG A 91 -14.45 -0.04 -10.13
CA ARG A 91 -15.33 -0.07 -11.31
C ARG A 91 -15.09 -1.34 -12.15
N LYS A 92 -13.82 -1.68 -12.40
CA LYS A 92 -13.45 -2.93 -13.11
C LYS A 92 -13.98 -4.17 -12.40
N MET A 93 -13.78 -4.26 -11.09
CA MET A 93 -14.29 -5.36 -10.27
C MET A 93 -15.82 -5.47 -10.31
N THR A 94 -16.51 -4.34 -10.16
CA THR A 94 -17.98 -4.28 -10.21
C THR A 94 -18.51 -4.76 -11.55
N CYS A 95 -17.91 -4.32 -12.66
CA CYS A 95 -18.26 -4.79 -13.99
C CYS A 95 -18.01 -6.30 -14.15
N ALA A 96 -16.86 -6.80 -13.69
CA ALA A 96 -16.54 -8.23 -13.76
C ALA A 96 -17.49 -9.09 -12.91
N PHE A 97 -17.91 -8.60 -11.74
CA PHE A 97 -18.90 -9.26 -10.89
C PHE A 97 -20.27 -9.28 -11.55
N ARG A 98 -20.77 -8.13 -12.02
CA ARG A 98 -22.07 -8.03 -12.71
C ARG A 98 -22.17 -8.92 -13.95
N LYS A 99 -21.08 -9.06 -14.73
CA LYS A 99 -21.05 -9.99 -15.88
C LYS A 99 -21.20 -11.46 -15.47
N ARG A 100 -20.73 -11.84 -14.28
CA ARG A 100 -20.80 -13.22 -13.78
C ARG A 100 -22.15 -13.54 -13.14
N VAL A 101 -22.80 -12.55 -12.54
CA VAL A 101 -24.15 -12.71 -12.00
C VAL A 101 -25.15 -12.54 -13.14
N LYS A 102 -25.64 -13.65 -13.72
CA LYS A 102 -26.82 -13.60 -14.60
C LYS A 102 -28.01 -13.04 -13.78
N PRO A 103 -28.86 -12.17 -14.34
CA PRO A 103 -30.16 -11.92 -13.71
C PRO A 103 -30.93 -13.24 -13.78
N GLY A 104 -31.07 -13.91 -12.64
CA GLY A 104 -32.01 -15.02 -12.54
C GLY A 104 -33.38 -14.50 -12.92
N ASN A 105 -33.98 -15.08 -13.96
CA ASN A 105 -35.34 -14.81 -14.38
C ASN A 105 -36.28 -15.18 -13.22
N SER A 106 -36.53 -14.24 -12.31
CA SER A 106 -37.66 -14.29 -11.38
C SER A 106 -38.88 -13.73 -12.10
N LYS A 107 -39.30 -14.41 -13.16
CA LYS A 107 -40.67 -14.36 -13.63
C LYS A 107 -41.19 -15.76 -13.37
N ASN A 108 -42.12 -15.87 -12.42
CA ASN A 108 -43.17 -16.89 -12.29
C ASN A 108 -43.60 -16.94 -10.82
N MET A 109 -44.66 -16.22 -10.47
CA MET A 109 -45.71 -16.62 -9.52
C MET A 109 -46.77 -15.52 -9.46
N THR A 110 -47.70 -15.58 -10.41
CA THR A 110 -49.09 -15.14 -10.25
C THR A 110 -49.94 -16.16 -10.98
#